data_AF-A0A9W2V365-F1
#
_entry.id   AF-A0A9W2V365-F1
#
_cell.length_a   1.000
_cell.length_b   1.000
_cell.length_c   1.000
_cell.angle_alpha   90.00
_cell.angle_beta   90.00
_cell.angle_gamma   90.00
#
_symmetry.space_group_name_H-M   'P 1'
#
loop_
_entity.id
_entity.type
_entity.pdbx_description
1 polymer ?
#
loop_
_entity_poly.entity_id
_entity_poly.type
_entity_poly.pdbx_seq_one_letter_code
_entity_poly.pdbx_strand_id
1 'polypeptide(L)'
;MAAVKTVLFVAELAWVSLVALPPQPVSSARDLTALLVLALPRALSLYDLGLGELGDPAAKKASSNPQVYMDIKIGNKPAGCIQMLLLSDIVPMTTGSQ
;
A
#
# COMPACT_ATOMS: atom_id res chain seq x y z
N MET A 1 27.37 8.68 -36.33
CA MET A 1 26.66 7.47 -36.80
C MET A 1 27.28 6.13 -36.35
N ALA A 2 28.51 6.07 -35.81
CA ALA A 2 29.14 4.81 -35.38
C ALA A 2 28.80 4.38 -33.93
N ALA A 3 28.67 5.35 -33.01
CA ALA A 3 28.47 5.05 -31.60
C ALA A 3 27.13 4.36 -31.28
N VAL A 4 26.05 4.66 -32.02
CA VAL A 4 24.72 4.08 -31.75
C VAL A 4 24.67 2.57 -32.05
N LYS A 5 25.43 2.11 -33.05
CA LYS A 5 25.49 0.70 -33.43
C LYS A 5 26.31 -0.11 -32.41
N THR A 6 27.35 0.50 -31.83
CA THR A 6 28.14 -0.11 -30.75
C THR A 6 27.32 -0.31 -29.48
N VAL A 7 26.49 0.65 -29.08
CA VAL A 7 25.67 0.53 -27.86
C VAL A 7 24.63 -0.57 -28.00
N LEU A 8 23.98 -0.67 -29.16
CA LEU A 8 22.99 -1.72 -29.41
C LEU A 8 23.63 -3.12 -29.43
N PHE A 9 24.84 -3.23 -29.98
CA PHE A 9 25.60 -4.48 -30.01
C PHE A 9 26.06 -4.93 -28.61
N VAL A 10 26.45 -3.99 -27.75
CA VAL A 10 26.79 -4.28 -26.34
C VAL A 10 25.55 -4.71 -25.54
N ALA A 11 24.38 -4.12 -25.82
CA ALA A 11 23.13 -4.51 -25.18
C ALA A 11 22.67 -5.92 -25.62
N GLU A 12 22.79 -6.28 -26.90
CA GLU A 12 22.47 -7.64 -27.38
C GLU A 12 23.40 -8.69 -26.78
N LEU A 13 24.71 -8.43 -26.71
CA LEU A 13 25.66 -9.36 -26.09
C LEU A 13 25.40 -9.52 -24.59
N ALA A 14 25.02 -8.45 -23.88
CA ALA A 14 24.68 -8.52 -22.48
C ALA A 14 23.44 -9.39 -22.22
N TRP A 15 22.44 -9.33 -23.10
CA TRP A 15 21.23 -10.16 -22.99
C TRP A 15 21.49 -11.64 -23.27
N VAL A 16 22.33 -11.93 -24.27
CA VAL A 16 22.76 -13.31 -24.59
C VAL A 16 23.56 -13.93 -23.44
N SER A 17 24.42 -13.16 -22.77
CA SER A 17 25.14 -13.62 -21.57
C SER A 17 24.23 -13.88 -20.36
N LEU A 18 23.09 -13.20 -20.27
CA LEU A 18 22.14 -13.36 -19.16
C LEU A 18 21.32 -14.66 -19.26
N VAL A 19 21.02 -15.11 -20.48
CA VAL A 19 20.20 -16.32 -20.73
C VAL A 19 21.02 -17.61 -20.67
N ALA A 20 22.34 -17.54 -20.86
CA ALA A 20 23.21 -18.72 -20.95
C ALA A 20 23.84 -19.16 -19.62
N LEU A 21 23.56 -18.48 -18.49
CA LEU A 21 24.20 -18.81 -17.22
C LEU A 21 23.39 -19.89 -16.47
N PRO A 22 23.95 -21.10 -16.22
CA PRO A 22 23.29 -22.09 -15.40
C PRO A 22 23.10 -21.56 -13.97
N PRO A 23 22.02 -21.94 -13.27
CA PRO A 23 21.77 -21.47 -11.91
C PRO A 23 22.87 -21.95 -10.97
N GLN A 24 23.73 -21.03 -10.54
CA GLN A 24 24.80 -21.32 -9.59
C GLN A 24 24.28 -21.18 -8.14
N PRO A 25 24.57 -22.15 -7.25
CA PRO A 25 24.18 -22.05 -5.85
C PRO A 25 25.14 -21.13 -5.07
N VAL A 26 24.56 -20.08 -4.48
CA VAL A 26 24.93 -19.29 -3.29
C VAL A 26 26.41 -19.05 -2.91
N SER A 27 26.83 -17.77 -2.83
CA SER A 27 27.89 -17.36 -1.87
C SER A 27 27.92 -15.87 -1.44
N SER A 28 26.87 -15.05 -1.66
CA SER A 28 26.86 -13.64 -1.17
C SER A 28 25.49 -13.10 -0.73
N ALA A 29 24.39 -13.77 -1.11
CA ALA A 29 23.04 -13.33 -0.75
C ALA A 29 22.62 -13.62 0.71
N ARG A 30 23.33 -14.51 1.43
CA ARG A 30 23.08 -14.75 2.86
C ARG A 30 23.48 -13.57 3.73
N ASP A 31 24.46 -12.78 3.28
CA ASP A 31 24.94 -11.60 4.00
C ASP A 31 23.90 -10.47 3.96
N LEU A 32 23.26 -10.24 2.81
CA LEU A 32 22.17 -9.27 2.68
C LEU A 32 20.92 -9.66 3.45
N THR A 33 20.52 -10.94 3.44
CA THR A 33 19.38 -11.40 4.23
C THR A 33 19.67 -11.33 5.73
N ALA A 34 20.89 -11.66 6.16
CA ALA A 34 21.32 -11.52 7.55
C ALA A 34 21.39 -10.05 7.99
N LEU A 35 21.91 -9.16 7.14
CA LEU A 35 21.90 -7.71 7.36
C LEU A 35 20.48 -7.18 7.47
N LEU A 36 19.57 -7.63 6.60
CA LEU A 36 18.18 -7.21 6.62
C LEU A 36 17.48 -7.69 7.89
N VAL A 37 17.67 -8.94 8.31
CA VAL A 37 17.09 -9.51 9.56
C VAL A 37 17.66 -8.85 10.82
N LEU A 38 18.94 -8.46 10.84
CA LEU A 38 19.57 -7.78 11.97
C LEU A 38 19.27 -6.28 12.02
N ALA A 39 19.05 -5.64 10.86
CA ALA A 39 18.76 -4.20 10.77
C ALA A 39 17.26 -3.88 10.92
N LEU A 40 16.35 -4.80 10.55
CA LEU A 40 14.90 -4.58 10.60
C LEU A 40 14.37 -4.24 12.01
N PRO A 41 14.77 -4.93 13.10
CA PRO A 41 14.26 -4.63 14.44
C PRO A 41 14.71 -3.25 14.96
N ARG A 42 15.92 -2.81 14.57
CA ARG A 42 16.43 -1.48 14.94
C ARG A 42 15.73 -0.37 14.17
N ALA A 43 15.48 -0.58 12.86
CA ALA A 43 14.65 0.31 12.06
C ALA A 43 13.23 0.38 12.64
N LEU A 44 12.65 -0.76 13.04
CA LEU A 44 11.33 -0.82 13.67
C LEU A 44 11.24 0.03 14.95
N SER A 45 12.27 -0.01 15.82
CA SER A 45 12.30 0.82 17.03
C SER A 45 12.55 2.31 16.77
N LEU A 46 13.20 2.66 15.65
CA LEU A 46 13.41 4.06 15.24
C LEU A 46 12.12 4.70 14.71
N TYR A 47 11.20 3.90 14.15
CA TYR A 47 9.87 4.40 13.80
C TYR A 47 8.98 4.67 15.05
N ASP A 48 9.30 4.08 16.20
CA ASP A 48 8.57 4.27 17.47
C ASP A 48 9.01 5.55 18.22
N LEU A 49 10.09 6.20 17.76
CA LEU A 49 10.71 7.38 18.39
C LEU A 49 10.69 8.61 17.46
N GLY A 50 9.49 8.93 16.95
CA GLY A 50 9.09 10.31 16.67
C GLY A 50 9.95 11.13 15.71
N LEU A 51 9.90 10.80 14.41
CA LEU A 51 9.91 11.86 13.39
C LEU A 51 8.48 12.38 13.24
N GLY A 52 8.10 13.21 14.21
CA GLY A 52 7.02 14.18 14.04
C GLY A 52 7.46 15.29 13.09
N GLU A 53 6.47 15.90 12.45
CA GLU A 53 6.54 17.14 11.68
C GLU A 53 7.24 17.08 10.32
N LEU A 54 6.55 16.51 9.32
CA LEU A 54 6.57 17.09 7.98
C LEU A 54 5.14 17.29 7.50
N GLY A 55 4.59 18.42 7.92
CA GLY A 55 3.40 19.04 7.36
C GLY A 55 2.13 18.25 7.62
N ASP A 56 1.30 18.76 8.52
CA ASP A 56 -0.13 18.64 8.29
C ASP A 56 -0.46 19.44 7.01
N PRO A 57 -0.73 18.84 5.83
CA PRO A 57 -1.98 19.25 5.24
C PRO A 57 -2.99 18.86 6.30
N ALA A 58 -3.91 19.75 6.66
CA ALA A 58 -5.16 19.31 7.24
C ALA A 58 -5.80 18.36 6.21
N ALA A 59 -5.35 17.10 6.19
CA ALA A 59 -6.02 15.98 5.62
C ALA A 59 -7.28 15.95 6.46
N LYS A 60 -8.30 16.66 5.97
CA LYS A 60 -9.65 16.65 6.51
C LYS A 60 -9.87 15.20 6.86
N LYS A 61 -9.94 14.89 8.16
CA LYS A 61 -10.18 13.53 8.65
C LYS A 61 -11.29 13.03 7.77
N ALA A 62 -11.03 12.03 6.93
CA ALA A 62 -12.04 11.50 6.05
C ALA A 62 -13.16 11.09 7.00
N SER A 63 -14.28 11.81 6.97
CA SER A 63 -15.38 11.56 7.87
C SER A 63 -15.78 10.12 7.59
N SER A 64 -15.61 9.23 8.56
CA SER A 64 -15.95 7.83 8.38
C SER A 64 -17.40 7.74 7.94
N ASN A 65 -17.67 7.02 6.86
CA ASN A 65 -19.02 6.84 6.33
C ASN A 65 -19.91 6.21 7.42
N PRO A 66 -20.92 6.94 7.94
CA PRO A 66 -21.71 6.44 9.04
C PRO A 66 -22.60 5.29 8.58
N GLN A 67 -22.68 4.24 9.40
CA GLN A 67 -23.57 3.11 9.18
C GLN A 67 -24.80 3.27 10.07
N VAL A 68 -25.98 3.23 9.46
CA VAL A 68 -27.27 3.38 10.13
C VAL A 68 -28.11 2.12 10.00
N TYR A 69 -28.99 1.91 10.97
CA TYR A 69 -29.83 0.73 11.09
C TYR A 69 -31.28 1.18 11.24
N MET A 70 -32.19 0.47 10.57
CA MET A 70 -33.63 0.71 10.67
C MET A 70 -34.36 -0.60 10.87
N ASP A 71 -34.95 -0.77 12.05
CA ASP A 71 -35.86 -1.89 12.32
C ASP A 71 -37.22 -1.63 11.68
N ILE A 72 -37.72 -2.62 10.95
CA ILE A 72 -38.97 -2.54 10.20
C ILE A 72 -39.99 -3.49 10.81
N LYS A 73 -41.21 -2.99 10.96
CA LYS A 73 -42.40 -3.77 11.32
C LYS A 73 -43.45 -3.66 10.21
N ILE A 74 -44.11 -4.77 9.90
CA ILE A 74 -45.27 -4.80 9.00
C ILE A 74 -46.50 -5.16 9.85
N GLY A 75 -47.42 -4.22 10.00
CA GLY A 75 -48.43 -4.28 11.05
C GLY A 75 -47.78 -4.32 12.44
N ASN A 76 -48.13 -5.31 13.27
CA ASN A 76 -47.51 -5.51 14.59
C ASN A 76 -46.43 -6.62 14.59
N LYS A 77 -45.98 -7.09 13.42
CA LYS A 77 -44.97 -8.14 13.33
C LYS A 77 -43.61 -7.56 12.92
N PRO A 78 -42.50 -7.96 13.57
CA PRO A 78 -41.17 -7.56 13.13
C PRO A 78 -40.89 -8.17 11.74
N ALA A 79 -40.45 -7.33 10.81
CA ALA A 79 -40.16 -7.70 9.44
C ALA A 79 -38.65 -7.81 9.16
N GLY A 80 -37.82 -7.13 9.96
CA GLY A 80 -36.37 -7.23 9.88
C GLY A 80 -35.66 -5.93 10.22
N CYS A 81 -34.37 -5.85 9.90
CA CYS A 81 -33.53 -4.66 10.07
C CYS A 81 -32.81 -4.37 8.75
N ILE A 82 -32.87 -3.13 8.26
CA ILE A 82 -32.09 -2.66 7.12
C ILE A 82 -30.88 -1.90 7.63
N GLN A 83 -29.71 -2.23 7.11
CA GLN A 83 -28.46 -1.51 7.37
C GLN A 83 -28.08 -0.70 6.13
N MET A 84 -27.73 0.57 6.30
CA MET A 84 -27.31 1.44 5.21
C MET A 84 -26.02 2.14 5.58
N LEU A 85 -25.06 2.14 4.65
CA LEU A 85 -23.85 2.93 4.74
C LEU A 85 -24.11 4.27 4.02
N LEU A 86 -23.93 5.37 4.73
CA LEU A 86 -24.08 6.71 4.18
C LEU A 86 -22.71 7.22 3.74
N LEU A 87 -22.60 7.66 2.49
CA LEU A 87 -21.34 8.12 1.88
C LEU A 87 -21.08 9.59 2.22
N SER A 88 -20.77 9.89 3.48
CA SER A 88 -20.44 11.24 3.97
C SER A 88 -19.22 11.84 3.29
N ASP A 89 -18.32 10.99 2.81
CA ASP A 89 -17.18 11.37 1.98
C ASP A 89 -17.57 11.99 0.64
N ILE A 90 -18.68 11.57 0.03
CA ILE A 90 -19.15 12.06 -1.28
C ILE A 90 -20.22 13.15 -1.11
N VAL A 91 -21.17 12.96 -0.18
CA VAL A 91 -22.34 13.84 0.00
C VAL A 91 -22.55 14.26 1.47
N PRO A 92 -21.62 15.03 2.06
CA PRO A 92 -21.60 15.33 3.51
C PRO A 92 -22.81 16.12 4.01
N MET A 93 -23.45 16.92 3.15
CA MET A 93 -24.64 17.68 3.54
C MET A 93 -25.87 16.80 3.67
N THR A 94 -25.98 15.74 2.86
CA THR A 94 -27.12 14.81 2.90
C THR A 94 -27.04 13.88 4.09
N THR A 95 -25.82 13.45 4.46
CA THR A 95 -25.61 12.51 5.57
C THR A 95 -25.71 13.17 6.96
N GLY A 96 -25.78 14.50 7.02
CA GLY A 96 -25.72 15.26 8.26
C GLY A 96 -24.28 15.26 8.77
N SER A 97 -23.56 16.34 8.50
CA SER A 97 -22.19 16.50 8.97
C SER A 97 -22.18 16.50 10.51
N GLN A 98 -21.57 15.48 11.13
CA GLN A 98 -21.29 15.42 12.57
C GLN A 98 -19.90 15.95 12.88
#